data_AF-A0A956KXD9-F1
#
_entry.id   AF-A0A956KXD9-F1
#
_cell.length_a   1.000
_cell.length_b   1.000
_cell.length_c   1.000
_cell.angle_alpha   90.00
_cell.angle_beta   90.00
_cell.angle_gamma   90.00
#
_symmetry.space_group_name_H-M   'P 1'
#
loop_
_entity.id
_entity.type
_entity.pdbx_description
1 polymer ?
#
loop_
_entity_poly.entity_id
_entity_poly.type
_entity_poly.pdbx_seq_one_letter_code
_entity_poly.pdbx_strand_id
1 'polypeptide(L)'
;MRLTWIMGVAIALGCGGGGNDDAASDETADSSASADGSSASVSDGSSTAGTGADATASGTGVGPGEDPWDFQCHDDEDCGDGTCVPLVEGGVNVCVGAPFEATMCTPGMSGEDPPHQCCDTSECQAGLCTPSPYGPSCSGAQQDPINVCATDQCAMHDDCAAGSACIPAGALGFPVASCLQVACLRDSDCTEGAGGHCVIAPSTTCCGDGQPRCRYADSPPIGDECPP
;
A
#
# COMPACT_ATOMS: atom_id res chain seq x y z
N MET A 1 41.99 -22.75 1.43
CA MET A 1 40.92 -23.72 1.76
C MET A 1 40.52 -23.48 3.20
N ARG A 2 39.41 -22.77 3.45
CA ARG A 2 38.90 -22.48 4.80
C ARG A 2 37.67 -23.37 5.03
N LEU A 3 37.82 -24.33 5.95
CA LEU A 3 36.74 -25.15 6.50
C LEU A 3 35.95 -24.29 7.49
N THR A 4 34.66 -24.12 7.27
CA THR A 4 33.74 -23.54 8.26
C THR A 4 32.65 -24.56 8.57
N TRP A 5 32.49 -24.81 9.86
CA TRP A 5 31.73 -25.91 10.46
C TRP A 5 30.22 -25.67 10.42
N ILE A 6 29.46 -26.71 10.08
CA ILE A 6 27.99 -26.75 10.23
C ILE A 6 27.71 -27.15 11.69
N MET A 7 27.17 -26.21 12.48
CA MET A 7 26.52 -26.56 13.75
C MET A 7 25.08 -26.95 13.46
N GLY A 8 24.76 -28.22 13.75
CA GLY A 8 23.40 -28.74 13.69
C GLY A 8 22.54 -28.15 14.80
N VAL A 9 21.34 -27.72 14.44
CA VAL A 9 20.28 -27.33 15.37
C VAL A 9 19.31 -28.50 15.46
N ALA A 10 19.24 -29.11 16.63
CA ALA A 10 18.20 -30.06 17.02
C ALA A 10 17.19 -29.31 17.89
N ILE A 11 15.92 -29.22 17.46
CA ILE A 11 14.84 -28.70 18.29
C ILE A 11 13.77 -29.79 18.43
N ALA A 12 13.41 -29.99 19.69
CA ALA A 12 12.71 -31.15 20.22
C ALA A 12 11.20 -31.14 19.92
N LEU A 13 10.67 -32.33 19.64
CA LEU A 13 9.25 -32.64 19.69
C LEU A 13 8.75 -32.55 21.14
N GLY A 14 8.00 -31.49 21.46
CA GLY A 14 7.19 -31.40 22.66
C GLY A 14 5.77 -31.88 22.38
N CYS A 15 5.45 -33.11 22.79
CA CYS A 15 4.09 -33.63 22.87
C CYS A 15 3.55 -33.30 24.27
N GLY A 16 2.50 -32.48 24.35
CA GLY A 16 1.83 -32.16 25.60
C GLY A 16 0.36 -31.88 25.34
N GLY A 17 -0.48 -32.89 25.58
CA GLY A 17 -1.93 -32.76 25.56
C GLY A 17 -2.52 -32.63 26.97
N GLY A 18 -3.80 -32.23 27.02
CA GLY A 18 -4.72 -32.66 28.08
C GLY A 18 -5.56 -31.56 28.74
N GLY A 19 -6.84 -31.51 28.36
CA GLY A 19 -8.02 -31.16 29.19
C GLY A 19 -8.25 -29.68 29.51
N ASN A 20 -9.46 -29.20 29.81
CA ASN A 20 -10.76 -29.83 29.97
C ASN A 20 -11.79 -28.69 30.24
N ASP A 21 -13.07 -28.97 29.93
CA ASP A 21 -14.29 -28.48 30.58
C ASP A 21 -14.93 -27.11 30.24
N ASP A 22 -16.23 -27.24 29.99
CA ASP A 22 -17.30 -26.27 29.76
C ASP A 22 -17.52 -25.25 30.89
N ALA A 23 -17.95 -24.02 30.53
CA ALA A 23 -18.88 -23.23 31.35
C ALA A 23 -19.62 -22.19 30.49
N ALA A 24 -20.92 -22.41 30.32
CA ALA A 24 -21.89 -21.44 29.84
C ALA A 24 -22.13 -20.33 30.87
N SER A 25 -22.45 -19.11 30.39
CA SER A 25 -23.31 -18.04 30.98
C SER A 25 -23.24 -16.86 29.99
N ASP A 26 -24.22 -16.63 29.12
CA ASP A 26 -25.45 -15.83 29.37
C ASP A 26 -25.20 -14.60 30.25
N GLU A 27 -25.02 -13.43 29.62
CA GLU A 27 -25.32 -12.13 30.22
C GLU A 27 -25.81 -11.21 29.09
N THR A 28 -27.12 -10.95 29.14
CA THR A 28 -27.84 -9.90 28.42
C THR A 28 -27.51 -8.55 29.07
N ALA A 29 -27.15 -7.52 28.28
CA ALA A 29 -27.22 -6.14 28.74
C ALA A 29 -27.50 -5.18 27.58
N ASP A 30 -28.78 -4.83 27.46
CA ASP A 30 -29.31 -3.67 26.77
C ASP A 30 -28.80 -2.39 27.45
N SER A 31 -28.36 -1.40 26.68
CA SER A 31 -28.22 -0.02 27.16
C SER A 31 -28.30 0.94 25.97
N SER A 32 -29.54 1.31 25.70
CA SER A 32 -29.93 2.47 24.91
C SER A 32 -29.60 3.75 25.68
N ALA A 33 -28.86 4.67 25.05
CA ALA A 33 -28.74 6.06 25.52
C ALA A 33 -28.62 7.02 24.34
N SER A 34 -29.76 7.59 23.97
CA SER A 34 -29.86 8.80 23.15
C SER A 34 -29.36 10.00 23.96
N ALA A 35 -28.57 10.88 23.33
CA ALA A 35 -28.38 12.25 23.80
C ALA A 35 -28.32 13.19 22.59
N ASP A 36 -29.45 13.82 22.32
CA ASP A 36 -29.58 15.07 21.59
C ASP A 36 -28.76 16.18 22.28
N GLY A 37 -27.96 16.90 21.48
CA GLY A 37 -27.17 18.04 21.95
C GLY A 37 -27.13 19.14 20.90
N SER A 38 -28.14 20.01 20.93
CA SER A 38 -28.29 21.18 20.06
C SER A 38 -27.25 22.29 20.32
N SER A 39 -26.80 22.87 19.21
CA SER A 39 -26.54 24.31 18.95
C SER A 39 -25.73 25.15 19.96
N ALA A 40 -24.60 25.68 19.48
CA ALA A 40 -24.14 27.03 19.80
C ALA A 40 -23.62 27.74 18.54
N SER A 41 -24.21 28.90 18.27
CA SER A 41 -23.81 29.87 17.26
C SER A 41 -22.74 30.83 17.82
N VAL A 42 -22.14 31.62 16.90
CA VAL A 42 -21.32 32.85 17.05
C VAL A 42 -19.82 32.63 17.36
N SER A 43 -18.85 33.32 16.74
CA SER A 43 -18.81 34.70 16.27
C SER A 43 -17.77 34.96 15.16
N ASP A 44 -18.05 35.99 14.36
CA ASP A 44 -17.13 36.84 13.59
C ASP A 44 -15.74 37.06 14.22
N GLY A 45 -14.70 37.07 13.37
CA GLY A 45 -13.32 37.34 13.80
C GLY A 45 -12.35 37.64 12.65
N SER A 46 -12.50 38.83 12.07
CA SER A 46 -11.44 39.76 11.58
C SER A 46 -10.29 39.27 10.66
N SER A 47 -10.17 39.99 9.55
CA SER A 47 -9.15 39.92 8.51
C SER A 47 -7.72 40.10 9.02
N THR A 48 -6.78 39.31 8.49
CA THR A 48 -5.39 39.75 8.31
C THR A 48 -4.97 39.44 6.89
N ALA A 49 -4.77 40.51 6.10
CA ALA A 49 -4.18 40.44 4.78
C ALA A 49 -2.69 40.10 4.91
N GLY A 50 -2.30 38.92 4.45
CA GLY A 50 -0.91 38.53 4.23
C GLY A 50 -0.68 38.38 2.73
N THR A 51 -0.09 39.40 2.11
CA THR A 51 0.54 39.29 0.79
C THR A 51 1.87 38.56 0.94
N GLY A 52 1.99 37.37 0.38
CA GLY A 52 3.27 36.66 0.37
C GLY A 52 3.24 35.32 -0.39
N ALA A 53 3.84 35.35 -1.58
CA ALA A 53 4.36 34.24 -2.39
C ALA A 53 3.36 33.32 -3.10
N ASP A 54 3.48 33.32 -4.42
CA ASP A 54 2.85 32.49 -5.42
C ASP A 54 2.93 30.99 -5.07
N ALA A 55 1.81 30.42 -4.63
CA ALA A 55 1.54 28.99 -4.73
C ALA A 55 0.44 28.82 -5.78
N THR A 56 0.86 28.68 -7.04
CA THR A 56 -0.03 28.31 -8.14
C THR A 56 -0.31 26.81 -8.03
N ALA A 57 -1.34 26.46 -7.27
CA ALA A 57 -1.91 25.11 -7.26
C ALA A 57 -3.37 25.23 -7.71
N SER A 58 -3.61 24.87 -8.97
CA SER A 58 -4.91 24.58 -9.57
C SER A 58 -4.65 23.99 -10.96
N GLY A 59 -4.58 22.67 -11.02
CA GLY A 59 -4.35 21.93 -12.26
C GLY A 59 -5.00 20.56 -12.20
N THR A 60 -6.33 20.50 -12.36
CA THR A 60 -6.98 19.27 -12.81
C THR A 60 -6.56 19.04 -14.26
N GLY A 61 -5.50 18.25 -14.41
CA GLY A 61 -4.91 17.90 -15.70
C GLY A 61 -3.41 17.97 -15.60
N VAL A 62 -2.76 16.85 -15.91
CA VAL A 62 -1.33 16.72 -16.21
C VAL A 62 -0.92 17.94 -17.05
N GLY A 63 -0.39 18.96 -16.38
CA GLY A 63 -0.04 20.21 -17.03
C GLY A 63 1.11 19.92 -17.99
N PRO A 64 1.14 20.49 -19.19
CA PRO A 64 2.31 20.39 -20.07
C PRO A 64 3.48 21.15 -19.41
N GLY A 65 4.22 20.47 -18.54
CA GLY A 65 5.31 21.05 -17.76
C GLY A 65 5.68 20.26 -16.50
N GLU A 66 4.81 19.39 -16.01
CA GLU A 66 5.13 18.51 -14.90
C GLU A 66 5.72 17.21 -15.46
N ASP A 67 6.78 16.73 -14.81
CA ASP A 67 7.47 15.53 -15.22
C ASP A 67 6.45 14.38 -15.37
N PRO A 68 6.28 13.79 -16.56
CA PRO A 68 5.23 12.80 -16.84
C PRO A 68 5.43 11.46 -16.11
N TRP A 69 6.33 11.45 -15.13
CA TRP A 69 6.84 10.30 -14.40
C TRP A 69 6.62 10.42 -12.90
N ASP A 70 6.05 11.52 -12.41
CA ASP A 70 5.69 11.64 -11.00
C ASP A 70 4.25 11.16 -10.80
N PHE A 71 4.10 10.02 -10.11
CA PHE A 71 2.81 9.44 -9.75
C PHE A 71 2.37 9.85 -8.33
N GLN A 72 3.06 10.81 -7.73
CA GLN A 72 2.64 11.41 -6.48
C GLN A 72 1.43 12.31 -6.71
N CYS A 73 0.46 12.20 -5.81
CA CYS A 73 -0.64 13.14 -5.73
C CYS A 73 -0.27 14.31 -4.81
N HIS A 74 -0.87 15.46 -5.05
CA HIS A 74 -0.73 16.63 -4.19
C HIS A 74 -2.00 16.82 -3.34
N ASP A 75 -3.15 16.48 -3.91
CA ASP A 75 -4.47 16.53 -3.30
C ASP A 75 -5.39 15.42 -3.83
N ASP A 76 -6.59 15.32 -3.28
CA ASP A 76 -7.54 14.25 -3.59
C ASP A 76 -8.03 14.32 -5.06
N GLU A 77 -8.02 15.52 -5.66
CA GLU A 77 -8.42 15.73 -7.04
C GLU A 77 -7.49 15.04 -8.05
N ASP A 78 -6.23 14.79 -7.69
CA ASP A 78 -5.28 14.00 -8.49
C ASP A 78 -5.63 12.50 -8.53
N CYS A 79 -6.42 12.02 -7.57
CA CYS A 79 -6.67 10.59 -7.35
C CYS A 79 -7.99 10.07 -7.91
N GLY A 80 -8.81 10.93 -8.53
CA GLY A 80 -10.11 10.53 -9.07
C GLY A 80 -11.08 10.08 -7.97
N ASP A 81 -11.36 8.78 -7.89
CA ASP A 81 -12.23 8.20 -6.86
C ASP A 81 -11.48 7.82 -5.55
N GLY A 82 -10.17 8.10 -5.48
CA GLY A 82 -9.32 7.81 -4.33
C GLY A 82 -9.09 9.01 -3.40
N THR A 83 -8.18 8.83 -2.45
CA THR A 83 -7.70 9.88 -1.53
C THR A 83 -6.19 9.97 -1.63
N CYS A 84 -5.67 11.19 -1.63
CA CYS A 84 -4.25 11.44 -1.59
C CYS A 84 -3.75 11.37 -0.15
N VAL A 85 -2.90 10.39 0.14
CA VAL A 85 -2.39 10.19 1.50
C VAL A 85 -0.87 10.20 1.53
N PRO A 86 -0.25 10.80 2.57
CA PRO A 86 1.17 10.69 2.78
C PRO A 86 1.55 9.25 3.16
N LEU A 87 2.56 8.69 2.49
CA LEU A 87 3.07 7.36 2.82
C LEU A 87 3.75 7.34 4.20
N VAL A 88 4.44 8.43 4.52
CA VAL A 88 4.91 8.79 5.86
C VAL A 88 4.71 10.28 6.08
N GLU A 89 4.62 10.72 7.34
CA GLU A 89 4.47 12.14 7.65
C GLU A 89 5.60 12.98 7.01
N GLY A 90 5.21 13.96 6.17
CA GLY A 90 6.13 14.82 5.42
C GLY A 90 6.91 14.12 4.30
N GLY A 91 6.47 12.94 3.86
CA GLY A 91 7.06 12.20 2.75
C GLY A 91 6.27 12.28 1.46
N VAL A 92 6.53 11.31 0.58
CA VAL A 92 5.82 11.15 -0.69
C VAL A 92 4.35 10.82 -0.45
N ASN A 93 3.48 11.35 -1.31
CA ASN A 93 2.05 11.07 -1.27
C ASN A 93 1.69 10.03 -2.34
N VAL A 94 0.67 9.22 -2.06
CA VAL A 94 0.15 8.21 -2.98
C VAL A 94 -1.38 8.26 -3.02
N CYS A 95 -1.94 7.99 -4.19
CA CYS A 95 -3.37 7.78 -4.31
C CYS A 95 -3.77 6.42 -3.73
N VAL A 96 -4.68 6.46 -2.76
CA VAL A 96 -5.32 5.28 -2.17
C VAL A 96 -6.75 5.19 -2.69
N GLY A 97 -7.04 4.14 -3.46
CA GLY A 97 -8.40 3.78 -3.85
C GLY A 97 -9.04 2.76 -2.92
N ALA A 98 -10.29 2.41 -3.17
CA ALA A 98 -10.88 1.23 -2.55
C ALA A 98 -10.12 -0.03 -2.99
N PRO A 99 -9.77 -0.95 -2.05
CA PRO A 99 -9.10 -2.19 -2.42
C PRO A 99 -9.99 -3.03 -3.35
N PHE A 100 -9.37 -3.67 -4.33
CA PHE A 100 -10.09 -4.53 -5.28
C PHE A 100 -10.34 -5.90 -4.66
N GLU A 101 -11.61 -6.19 -4.36
CA GLU A 101 -12.05 -7.50 -3.89
C GLU A 101 -12.56 -8.38 -5.04
N ALA A 102 -12.16 -9.65 -5.02
CA ALA A 102 -12.75 -10.66 -5.88
C ALA A 102 -14.15 -11.02 -5.35
N THR A 103 -15.14 -10.96 -6.23
CA THR A 103 -16.54 -11.31 -5.92
C THR A 103 -17.01 -12.59 -6.60
N MET A 104 -16.12 -13.25 -7.36
CA MET A 104 -16.36 -14.53 -8.01
C MET A 104 -15.04 -15.24 -8.32
N CYS A 105 -15.08 -16.58 -8.38
CA CYS A 105 -14.00 -17.37 -8.95
C CYS A 105 -13.98 -17.22 -10.48
N THR A 106 -12.83 -16.84 -11.04
CA THR A 106 -12.63 -16.73 -12.49
C THR A 106 -12.11 -18.05 -13.05
N PRO A 107 -12.74 -18.65 -14.08
CA PRO A 107 -12.21 -19.87 -14.69
C PRO A 107 -10.78 -19.63 -15.20
N GLY A 108 -9.90 -20.62 -15.02
CA GLY A 108 -8.50 -20.53 -15.43
C GLY A 108 -8.34 -20.41 -16.93
N MET A 109 -7.21 -19.88 -17.40
CA MET A 109 -6.98 -19.67 -18.84
C MET A 109 -6.84 -21.00 -19.59
N SER A 110 -6.48 -22.09 -18.92
CA SER A 110 -6.42 -23.44 -19.47
C SER A 110 -7.79 -24.12 -19.64
N GLY A 111 -8.87 -23.52 -19.12
CA GLY A 111 -10.19 -24.15 -19.03
C GLY A 111 -10.30 -25.21 -17.94
N GLU A 112 -9.24 -25.42 -17.17
CA GLU A 112 -9.27 -26.12 -15.89
C GLU A 112 -9.45 -25.08 -14.79
N ASP A 113 -10.37 -25.30 -13.85
CA ASP A 113 -10.56 -24.40 -12.71
C ASP A 113 -9.29 -24.46 -11.84
N PRO A 114 -8.50 -23.37 -11.76
CA PRO A 114 -7.34 -23.35 -10.91
C PRO A 114 -7.83 -23.34 -9.46
N PRO A 115 -7.03 -23.83 -8.49
CA PRO A 115 -7.46 -23.89 -7.11
C PRO A 115 -7.50 -22.46 -6.51
N HIS A 116 -8.63 -21.77 -6.67
CA HIS A 116 -8.93 -20.55 -5.93
C HIS A 116 -9.02 -20.90 -4.43
N GLN A 117 -8.43 -20.06 -3.59
CA GLN A 117 -8.56 -20.18 -2.15
C GLN A 117 -9.92 -19.65 -1.66
N CYS A 118 -10.50 -18.70 -2.40
CA CYS A 118 -11.78 -18.06 -2.11
C CYS A 118 -12.45 -17.61 -3.42
N CYS A 119 -13.78 -17.55 -3.44
CA CYS A 119 -14.55 -16.90 -4.51
C CYS A 119 -15.03 -15.51 -4.11
N ASP A 120 -15.17 -15.25 -2.81
CA ASP A 120 -15.46 -13.94 -2.25
C ASP A 120 -14.89 -13.80 -0.83
N THR A 121 -14.88 -12.57 -0.30
CA THR A 121 -14.29 -12.24 1.01
C THR A 121 -14.91 -13.01 2.18
N SER A 122 -16.17 -13.46 2.08
CA SER A 122 -16.81 -14.21 3.16
C SER A 122 -16.26 -15.63 3.34
N GLU A 123 -15.57 -16.17 2.33
CA GLU A 123 -14.89 -17.46 2.40
C GLU A 123 -13.52 -17.36 3.09
N CYS A 124 -13.01 -16.15 3.29
CA CYS A 124 -11.74 -15.93 3.96
C CYS A 124 -11.90 -15.94 5.47
N GLN A 125 -11.07 -16.75 6.15
CA GLN A 125 -11.01 -16.74 7.62
C GLN A 125 -10.55 -15.39 8.17
N ALA A 126 -9.69 -14.70 7.41
CA ALA A 126 -9.23 -13.34 7.68
C ALA A 126 -8.87 -12.66 6.37
N GLY A 127 -8.99 -11.33 6.35
CA GLY A 127 -8.58 -10.50 5.22
C GLY A 127 -9.61 -10.43 4.09
N LEU A 128 -9.12 -10.16 2.88
CA LEU A 128 -9.91 -9.93 1.67
C LEU A 128 -9.66 -11.03 0.66
N CYS A 129 -10.71 -11.45 -0.05
CA CYS A 129 -10.52 -12.29 -1.23
C CYS A 129 -10.07 -11.42 -2.39
N THR A 130 -8.90 -11.68 -2.96
CA THR A 130 -8.26 -10.78 -3.92
C THR A 130 -7.65 -11.58 -5.08
N PRO A 131 -7.65 -11.05 -6.32
CA PRO A 131 -7.00 -11.72 -7.44
C PRO A 131 -5.47 -11.63 -7.34
N SER A 132 -4.79 -12.74 -7.58
CA SER A 132 -3.33 -12.89 -7.58
C SER A 132 -2.86 -13.45 -8.93
N PRO A 133 -1.68 -13.06 -9.43
CA PRO A 133 -0.71 -12.16 -8.80
C PRO A 133 -1.16 -10.69 -8.77
N TYR A 134 -0.69 -9.96 -7.75
CA TYR A 134 -0.90 -8.51 -7.63
C TYR A 134 0.13 -7.78 -8.50
N GLY A 135 -0.35 -6.93 -9.40
CA GLY A 135 0.52 -6.18 -10.30
C GLY A 135 0.97 -6.95 -11.54
N PRO A 136 1.75 -6.30 -12.42
CA PRO A 136 2.22 -6.91 -13.65
C PRO A 136 3.17 -8.08 -13.38
N SER A 137 2.94 -9.24 -14.03
CA SER A 137 3.91 -10.35 -13.99
C SER A 137 5.13 -9.99 -14.82
N CYS A 138 6.28 -9.99 -14.16
CA CYS A 138 7.56 -9.66 -14.78
C CYS A 138 8.42 -10.85 -15.19
N SER A 139 7.93 -12.05 -14.92
CA SER A 139 8.60 -13.28 -15.32
C SER A 139 8.39 -13.65 -16.80
N GLY A 140 7.65 -12.85 -17.58
CA GLY A 140 7.27 -13.16 -18.97
C GLY A 140 6.27 -14.31 -19.11
N ALA A 141 6.20 -15.22 -18.14
CA ALA A 141 5.13 -16.20 -18.00
C ALA A 141 3.90 -15.52 -17.36
N GLN A 142 2.78 -15.56 -18.09
CA GLN A 142 1.50 -15.20 -17.52
C GLN A 142 1.10 -16.29 -16.53
N GLN A 143 0.87 -15.90 -15.27
CA GLN A 143 0.31 -16.82 -14.29
C GLN A 143 -1.21 -16.84 -14.44
N ASP A 144 -1.84 -18.00 -14.24
CA ASP A 144 -3.28 -18.09 -14.16
C ASP A 144 -3.77 -17.25 -12.98
N PRO A 145 -4.71 -16.32 -13.19
CA PRO A 145 -5.26 -15.53 -12.10
C PRO A 145 -6.00 -16.46 -11.14
N ILE A 146 -5.55 -16.47 -9.89
CA ILE A 146 -6.22 -17.18 -8.80
C ILE A 146 -6.66 -16.19 -7.75
N ASN A 147 -7.74 -16.50 -7.05
CA ASN A 147 -8.18 -15.69 -5.93
C ASN A 147 -7.55 -16.26 -4.66
N VAL A 148 -6.97 -15.39 -3.84
CA VAL A 148 -6.34 -15.75 -2.58
C VAL A 148 -6.88 -14.88 -1.45
N CYS A 149 -6.92 -15.44 -0.24
CA CYS A 149 -7.25 -14.69 0.95
C CYS A 149 -6.01 -13.94 1.43
N ALA A 150 -6.01 -12.62 1.27
CA ALA A 150 -4.90 -11.75 1.61
C ALA A 150 -5.22 -10.95 2.86
N THR A 151 -4.23 -10.80 3.73
CA THR A 151 -4.32 -9.98 4.94
C THR A 151 -3.26 -8.90 4.88
N ASP A 152 -3.53 -7.79 5.57
CA ASP A 152 -2.56 -6.74 5.76
C ASP A 152 -1.30 -7.30 6.45
N GLN A 153 -0.14 -7.02 5.88
CA GLN A 153 1.16 -7.41 6.44
C GLN A 153 1.67 -6.41 7.47
N CYS A 154 1.16 -5.18 7.43
CA CYS A 154 1.57 -4.06 8.25
C CYS A 154 0.39 -3.10 8.45
N ALA A 155 0.38 -2.40 9.57
CA ALA A 155 -0.55 -1.29 9.84
C ALA A 155 0.16 0.06 9.71
N MET A 156 1.46 0.11 10.00
CA MET A 156 2.29 1.30 9.92
C MET A 156 3.71 0.96 9.44
N HIS A 157 4.47 1.99 9.07
CA HIS A 157 5.84 1.86 8.59
C HIS A 157 6.75 1.03 9.52
N ASP A 158 6.61 1.23 10.83
CA ASP A 158 7.44 0.56 11.85
C ASP A 158 7.20 -0.95 11.96
N ASP A 159 6.13 -1.48 11.36
CA ASP A 159 5.87 -2.92 11.29
C ASP A 159 6.75 -3.62 10.23
N CYS A 160 7.35 -2.85 9.32
CA CYS A 160 8.15 -3.36 8.23
C CYS A 160 9.64 -3.49 8.58
N ALA A 161 10.35 -4.32 7.82
CA ALA A 161 11.80 -4.44 7.95
C ALA A 161 12.52 -3.12 7.60
N ALA A 162 13.73 -2.94 8.10
CA ALA A 162 14.54 -1.77 7.77
C ALA A 162 14.76 -1.64 6.25
N GLY A 163 14.54 -0.43 5.72
CA GLY A 163 14.57 -0.17 4.26
C GLY A 163 13.27 -0.55 3.54
N SER A 164 12.20 -0.85 4.28
CA SER A 164 10.87 -1.06 3.75
C SER A 164 9.86 -0.10 4.37
N ALA A 165 8.74 0.11 3.69
CA ALA A 165 7.62 0.88 4.21
C ALA A 165 6.31 0.14 4.00
N CYS A 166 5.36 0.42 4.89
CA CYS A 166 4.01 -0.08 4.79
C CYS A 166 3.27 0.72 3.73
N ILE A 167 2.99 0.08 2.59
CA ILE A 167 2.12 0.64 1.56
C ILE A 167 0.68 0.35 1.97
N PRO A 168 -0.21 1.35 2.07
CA PRO A 168 -1.59 1.12 2.45
C PRO A 168 -2.34 0.30 1.40
N ALA A 169 -3.35 -0.46 1.84
CA ALA A 169 -4.27 -1.12 0.92
C ALA A 169 -4.91 -0.10 -0.02
N GLY A 170 -5.04 -0.44 -1.30
CA GLY A 170 -5.56 0.43 -2.34
C GLY A 170 -4.53 1.40 -2.96
N ALA A 171 -3.34 1.56 -2.38
CA ALA A 171 -2.26 2.29 -3.03
C ALA A 171 -1.51 1.42 -4.03
N LEU A 172 -1.08 2.02 -5.14
CA LEU A 172 -0.20 1.39 -6.14
C LEU A 172 -0.73 0.06 -6.72
N GLY A 173 -2.03 -0.19 -6.60
CA GLY A 173 -2.68 -1.44 -7.03
C GLY A 173 -2.57 -2.60 -6.04
N PHE A 174 -2.05 -2.40 -4.83
CA PHE A 174 -2.05 -3.43 -3.78
C PHE A 174 -3.44 -3.55 -3.15
N PRO A 175 -4.04 -4.75 -3.04
CA PRO A 175 -5.35 -4.89 -2.44
C PRO A 175 -5.30 -5.00 -0.91
N VAL A 176 -4.12 -5.22 -0.33
CA VAL A 176 -3.88 -5.27 1.13
C VAL A 176 -2.62 -4.48 1.45
N ALA A 177 -2.54 -3.96 2.68
CA ALA A 177 -1.37 -3.24 3.12
C ALA A 177 -0.14 -4.16 3.15
N SER A 178 0.95 -3.73 2.52
CA SER A 178 2.10 -4.60 2.24
C SER A 178 3.42 -3.88 2.52
N CYS A 179 4.39 -4.61 3.06
CA CYS A 179 5.74 -4.07 3.23
C CYS A 179 6.51 -4.13 1.91
N LEU A 180 6.80 -2.98 1.32
CA LEU A 180 7.65 -2.88 0.13
C LEU A 180 9.01 -2.28 0.47
N GLN A 181 10.05 -2.75 -0.20
CA GLN A 181 11.35 -2.07 -0.15
C GLN A 181 11.23 -0.69 -0.78
N VAL A 182 11.82 0.31 -0.13
CA VAL A 182 11.79 1.70 -0.59
C VAL A 182 13.21 2.25 -0.56
N ALA A 183 13.59 3.01 -1.58
CA ALA A 183 14.91 3.65 -1.59
C ALA A 183 14.88 5.01 -0.85
N CYS A 184 13.72 5.63 -0.76
CA CYS A 184 13.49 6.87 -0.03
C CYS A 184 12.04 6.94 0.46
N LEU A 185 11.78 7.81 1.42
CA LEU A 185 10.42 8.16 1.84
C LEU A 185 10.18 9.66 1.83
N ARG A 186 11.27 10.44 1.90
CA ARG A 186 11.29 11.89 1.86
C ARG A 186 12.42 12.34 0.93
N ASP A 187 12.31 13.55 0.41
CA ASP A 187 13.37 14.19 -0.37
C ASP A 187 14.70 14.24 0.39
N SER A 188 14.65 14.37 1.72
CA SER A 188 15.84 14.38 2.57
C SER A 188 16.63 13.07 2.55
N ASP A 189 16.06 11.97 2.08
CA ASP A 189 16.75 10.70 1.95
C ASP A 189 17.62 10.67 0.67
N CYS A 190 17.31 11.55 -0.30
CA CYS A 190 17.94 11.60 -1.62
C CYS A 190 19.14 12.56 -1.65
N THR A 191 20.19 12.19 -0.91
CA THR A 191 21.36 13.07 -0.70
C THR A 191 22.56 12.76 -1.60
N GLU A 192 22.46 11.76 -2.48
CA GLU A 192 23.61 11.33 -3.29
C GLU A 192 23.91 12.27 -4.47
N GLY A 193 22.96 13.13 -4.84
CA GLY A 193 23.06 14.06 -5.96
C GLY A 193 22.32 15.39 -5.72
N ALA A 194 22.61 16.39 -6.56
CA ALA A 194 21.95 17.69 -6.47
C ALA A 194 20.49 17.61 -6.96
N GLY A 195 19.58 18.29 -6.25
CA GLY A 195 18.15 18.26 -6.57
C GLY A 195 17.55 16.87 -6.41
N GLY A 196 17.99 16.11 -5.40
CA GLY A 196 17.42 14.82 -5.08
C GLY A 196 16.00 14.96 -4.53
N HIS A 197 15.04 14.31 -5.18
CA HIS A 197 13.65 14.23 -4.78
C HIS A 197 13.22 12.77 -4.69
N CYS A 198 12.41 12.45 -3.68
CA CYS A 198 11.81 11.15 -3.58
C CYS A 198 10.54 11.12 -4.44
N VAL A 199 10.47 10.19 -5.39
CA VAL A 199 9.34 10.10 -6.33
C VAL A 199 8.80 8.67 -6.40
N ILE A 200 7.52 8.55 -6.74
CA ILE A 200 6.89 7.26 -7.03
C ILE A 200 7.07 6.96 -8.52
N ALA A 201 7.88 5.95 -8.83
CA ALA A 201 8.06 5.51 -10.21
C ALA A 201 6.84 4.74 -10.71
N PRO A 202 6.45 4.85 -12.00
CA PRO A 202 5.40 4.03 -12.57
C PRO A 202 5.71 2.55 -12.46
N SER A 203 4.70 1.74 -12.16
CA SER A 203 4.76 0.27 -12.25
C SER A 203 4.60 -0.27 -13.68
N THR A 204 4.68 0.58 -14.71
CA THR A 204 4.26 0.23 -16.08
C THR A 204 5.22 -0.71 -16.82
N THR A 205 6.41 -0.94 -16.28
CA THR A 205 7.39 -1.88 -16.82
C THR A 205 8.03 -2.63 -15.69
N CYS A 206 8.50 -3.84 -15.99
CA CYS A 206 9.04 -4.82 -15.06
C CYS A 206 10.37 -4.46 -14.39
N CYS A 207 10.48 -3.19 -13.99
CA CYS A 207 11.71 -2.46 -13.72
C CYS A 207 11.58 -1.64 -12.44
N GLY A 208 11.16 -2.33 -11.39
CA GLY A 208 10.99 -1.75 -10.06
C GLY A 208 9.56 -1.27 -9.87
N ASP A 209 8.87 -1.98 -8.99
CA ASP A 209 7.43 -2.00 -8.87
C ASP A 209 6.91 -0.79 -8.09
N GLY A 210 6.46 0.30 -8.72
CA GLY A 210 5.69 1.34 -8.01
C GLY A 210 6.37 1.96 -6.77
N GLN A 211 7.67 1.75 -6.59
CA GLN A 211 8.36 1.98 -5.33
C GLN A 211 8.90 3.41 -5.27
N PRO A 212 8.83 4.07 -4.10
CA PRO A 212 9.54 5.30 -3.83
C PRO A 212 11.05 5.18 -4.14
N ARG A 213 11.55 6.09 -4.98
CA ARG A 213 12.96 6.16 -5.36
C ARG A 213 13.48 7.57 -5.50
N CYS A 214 14.78 7.73 -5.29
CA CYS A 214 15.43 9.00 -5.50
C CYS A 214 15.60 9.30 -6.99
N ARG A 215 15.18 10.50 -7.37
CA ARG A 215 15.44 11.10 -8.67
C ARG A 215 16.31 12.32 -8.48
N TYR A 216 17.30 12.48 -9.35
CA TYR A 216 18.22 13.62 -9.33
C TYR A 216 18.08 14.43 -10.61
N ALA A 217 18.49 15.71 -10.57
CA ALA A 217 18.36 16.63 -11.70
C ALA A 217 19.06 16.14 -12.99
N ASP A 218 20.15 15.39 -12.84
CA ASP A 218 20.95 14.86 -13.95
C ASP A 218 20.56 13.42 -14.36
N SER A 219 19.57 12.80 -13.70
CA SER A 219 19.14 11.45 -14.02
C SER A 219 18.39 11.41 -15.35
N PRO A 220 18.64 10.40 -16.22
CA PRO A 220 17.81 10.19 -17.40
C PRO A 220 16.35 9.97 -16.98
N PRO A 221 15.38 10.26 -17.88
CA PRO A 221 13.97 9.97 -17.61
C PRO A 221 13.79 8.48 -17.26
N ILE A 222 12.95 8.22 -16.26
CA ILE A 222 12.63 6.87 -15.79
C ILE A 222 11.82 6.18 -16.90
N GLY A 223 12.49 5.42 -17.77
CA GLY A 223 11.81 4.73 -18.88
C GLY A 223 12.70 3.99 -19.87
N ASP A 224 14.00 4.31 -19.97
CA ASP A 224 14.88 3.73 -21.01
C ASP A 224 15.77 2.57 -20.53
N GLU A 225 15.87 2.33 -19.22
CA GLU A 225 16.87 1.41 -18.64
C GLU A 225 16.24 0.15 -18.03
N CYS A 226 15.26 -0.41 -18.74
CA CYS A 226 14.75 -1.75 -18.50
C CYS A 226 15.49 -2.76 -19.39
N PRO A 227 16.62 -3.36 -18.98
CA PRO A 227 17.13 -4.50 -19.71
C PRO A 227 16.08 -5.64 -19.68
N PRO A 228 15.79 -6.28 -20.83
CA PRO A 228 14.84 -7.39 -20.91
C PRO A 228 15.29 -8.63 -20.12
#